data_AF-A0A418SLZ7-F1
#
_entry.id   AF-A0A418SLZ7-F1
#
_cell.length_a   1.000
_cell.length_b   1.000
_cell.length_c   1.000
_cell.angle_alpha   90.00
_cell.angle_beta   90.00
_cell.angle_gamma   90.00
#
_symmetry.space_group_name_H-M   'P 1'
#
loop_
_entity.id
_entity.type
_entity.pdbx_description
1 polymer ?
#
loop_
_entity_poly.entity_id
_entity_poly.type
_entity_poly.pdbx_seq_one_letter_code
_entity_poly.pdbx_strand_id
1 'polypeptide(L)'
;MKILKIEGGCGYFWVAASDEWRKIDEIDKHELLSLLNLFLDGDVQMDSPEENSLPNEVHKIIYSHIFQKLSSLSESKSSFKDDSERLYFDEINKYSSA
;
A
#
# COMPACT_ATOMS: atom_id res chain seq x y z
N MET A 1 -7.20 0.10 -7.20
CA MET A 1 -7.60 1.53 -7.01
C MET A 1 -6.43 2.35 -6.51
N LYS A 2 -6.20 3.59 -6.97
CA LYS A 2 -5.08 4.41 -6.47
C LYS A 2 -5.43 5.04 -5.11
N ILE A 3 -4.58 4.89 -4.11
CA ILE A 3 -4.82 5.37 -2.73
C ILE A 3 -3.80 6.42 -2.27
N LEU A 4 -2.63 6.47 -2.90
CA LEU A 4 -1.62 7.49 -2.71
C LEU A 4 -1.22 8.03 -4.08
N LYS A 5 -1.23 9.37 -4.22
CA LYS A 5 -0.82 10.03 -5.46
C LYS A 5 0.11 11.20 -5.20
N ILE A 6 0.94 11.52 -6.19
CA ILE A 6 1.76 12.73 -6.21
C ILE A 6 1.30 13.59 -7.38
N GLU A 7 0.90 14.82 -7.10
CA GLU A 7 0.38 15.75 -8.11
C GLU A 7 0.80 17.18 -7.79
N GLY A 8 1.32 17.91 -8.79
CA GLY A 8 1.74 19.30 -8.61
C GLY A 8 2.80 19.51 -7.53
N GLY A 9 3.65 18.50 -7.28
CA GLY A 9 4.67 18.57 -6.24
C GLY A 9 4.17 18.38 -4.81
N CYS A 10 2.92 17.91 -4.64
CA CYS A 10 2.31 17.61 -3.36
C CYS A 10 1.85 16.14 -3.32
N GLY A 11 2.03 15.49 -2.17
CA GLY A 11 1.48 14.18 -1.90
C GLY A 11 0.04 14.27 -1.42
N TYR A 12 -0.80 13.32 -1.85
CA TYR A 12 -2.20 13.19 -1.46
C TYR A 12 -2.54 11.74 -1.11
N PHE A 13 -3.54 11.57 -0.26
CA PHE A 13 -4.14 10.28 0.08
C PHE A 13 -5.63 10.28 -0.21
N TRP A 14 -6.17 9.08 -0.45
CA TRP A 14 -7.59 8.89 -0.70
C TRP A 14 -8.38 8.74 0.61
N VAL A 15 -9.45 9.52 0.76
CA VAL A 15 -10.37 9.44 1.89
C VAL A 15 -11.63 8.70 1.48
N ALA A 16 -11.77 7.43 1.90
CA ALA A 16 -12.96 6.64 1.55
C ALA A 16 -14.28 7.20 2.13
N ALA A 17 -14.21 7.90 3.27
CA ALA A 17 -15.40 8.43 3.92
C ALA A 17 -16.04 9.61 3.16
N SER A 18 -15.22 10.44 2.50
CA SER A 18 -15.65 11.64 1.76
C SER A 18 -15.46 11.53 0.26
N ASP A 19 -14.94 10.40 -0.24
CA ASP A 19 -14.70 10.14 -1.67
C ASP A 19 -13.80 11.21 -2.34
N GLU A 20 -12.79 11.69 -1.59
CA GLU A 20 -11.96 12.82 -2.01
C GLU A 20 -10.47 12.57 -1.83
N TRP A 21 -9.67 13.38 -2.52
CA TRP A 21 -8.23 13.45 -2.32
C TRP A 21 -7.89 14.55 -1.32
N ARG A 22 -7.20 14.17 -0.24
CA ARG A 22 -6.71 15.11 0.77
C ARG A 22 -5.19 15.15 0.78
N LYS A 23 -4.61 16.30 1.14
CA LYS A 23 -3.16 16.43 1.21
C LYS A 23 -2.60 15.55 2.32
N ILE A 24 -1.42 14.98 2.07
CA ILE A 24 -0.81 14.01 2.99
C ILE A 24 -0.43 14.60 4.36
N ASP A 25 -0.26 15.91 4.47
CA ASP A 25 0.03 16.60 5.74
C ASP A 25 -1.20 16.75 6.65
N GLU A 26 -2.40 16.57 6.10
CA GLU A 26 -3.68 16.62 6.85
C GLU A 26 -4.12 15.23 7.35
N ILE A 27 -3.30 14.19 7.16
CA ILE A 27 -3.67 12.83 7.54
C ILE A 27 -3.72 12.66 9.07
N ASP A 28 -4.84 12.15 9.58
CA ASP A 28 -4.97 11.78 10.98
C ASP A 28 -4.90 10.26 11.23
N LYS A 29 -5.09 9.86 12.49
CA LYS A 29 -5.06 8.43 12.88
C LYS A 29 -6.21 7.61 12.29
N HIS A 30 -7.40 8.19 12.14
CA HIS A 30 -8.58 7.53 11.61
C HIS A 30 -8.46 7.33 10.09
N GLU A 31 -7.94 8.34 9.41
CA GLU A 31 -7.67 8.29 7.98
C GLU A 31 -6.51 7.36 7.65
N LEU A 32 -5.44 7.36 8.44
CA LEU A 32 -4.35 6.40 8.29
C LEU A 32 -4.85 4.95 8.44
N LEU A 33 -5.72 4.69 9.43
CA LEU A 33 -6.32 3.36 9.62
C LEU A 33 -7.23 2.99 8.44
N SER A 34 -8.00 3.94 7.93
CA SER A 34 -8.87 3.73 6.77
C SER A 34 -8.04 3.43 5.51
N LEU A 35 -6.94 4.16 5.31
CA LEU A 35 -6.00 3.94 4.22
C LEU A 35 -5.36 2.55 4.29
N LEU A 36 -5.00 2.11 5.50
CA LEU A 36 -4.47 0.77 5.74
C LEU A 36 -5.49 -0.32 5.39
N ASN A 37 -6.76 -0.15 5.79
CA ASN A 37 -7.82 -1.10 5.46
C ASN A 37 -8.03 -1.19 3.94
N LEU A 38 -8.06 -0.05 3.24
CA LEU A 38 -8.13 -0.02 1.77
C LEU A 38 -6.98 -0.79 1.11
N PHE A 39 -5.76 -0.65 1.65
CA PHE A 39 -4.59 -1.37 1.17
C PHE A 39 -4.69 -2.88 1.40
N LEU A 40 -5.29 -3.31 2.51
CA LEU A 40 -5.43 -4.72 2.85
C LEU A 40 -6.54 -5.43 2.05
N ASP A 41 -7.64 -4.72 1.79
CA ASP A 41 -8.86 -5.26 1.19
C ASP A 41 -8.74 -5.54 -0.32
N GLY A 42 -7.79 -4.93 -1.02
CA GLY A 42 -7.67 -5.14 -2.48
C GLY A 42 -6.35 -4.69 -3.09
N ASP A 43 -6.26 -4.86 -4.41
CA ASP A 43 -5.10 -4.40 -5.18
C ASP A 43 -5.17 -2.88 -5.36
N VAL A 44 -4.34 -2.19 -4.59
CA VAL A 44 -4.23 -0.74 -4.61
C VAL A 44 -2.96 -0.27 -5.32
N GLN A 45 -3.01 0.93 -5.85
CA GLN A 45 -1.88 1.59 -6.51
C GLN A 45 -1.42 2.79 -5.69
N MET A 46 -0.11 3.04 -5.72
CA MET A 46 0.54 4.14 -5.02
C MET A 46 1.62 4.72 -5.92
N ASP A 47 1.72 6.04 -6.01
CA ASP A 47 2.79 6.69 -6.77
C ASP A 47 4.12 6.62 -6.00
N SER A 48 5.20 6.20 -6.67
CA SER A 48 6.53 6.13 -6.07
C SER A 48 7.08 7.54 -5.80
N PRO A 49 7.53 7.85 -4.57
CA PRO A 49 8.14 9.13 -4.26
C PRO A 49 9.53 9.33 -4.89
N GLU A 50 10.17 8.27 -5.41
CA GLU A 50 11.46 8.37 -6.11
C GLU A 50 11.29 8.72 -7.60
N GLU A 51 10.20 8.26 -8.20
CA GLU A 51 9.89 8.50 -9.62
C GLU A 51 9.17 9.83 -9.84
N ASN A 52 8.66 10.45 -8.78
CA ASN A 52 7.85 11.66 -8.83
C ASN A 52 8.52 12.82 -8.07
N SER A 53 8.43 14.02 -8.64
CA SER A 53 8.96 15.23 -7.99
C SER A 53 8.04 15.62 -6.82
N LEU A 54 8.51 15.41 -5.58
CA LEU A 54 7.84 15.81 -4.35
C LEU A 54 8.70 16.85 -3.60
N PRO A 55 8.74 18.11 -4.06
CA PRO A 55 9.60 19.17 -3.51
C PRO A 55 9.16 19.65 -2.13
N ASN A 56 7.89 19.50 -1.77
CA ASN A 56 7.42 19.85 -0.43
C ASN A 56 8.00 18.86 0.60
N GLU A 57 8.93 19.31 1.44
CA GLU A 57 9.66 18.47 2.39
C GLU A 57 8.75 17.79 3.41
N VAL A 58 7.72 18.49 3.91
CA VAL A 58 6.75 17.92 4.86
C VAL A 58 5.99 16.78 4.19
N HIS A 59 5.48 17.03 2.99
CA HIS A 59 4.77 16.00 2.25
C HIS A 59 5.70 14.84 1.89
N LYS A 60 6.95 15.12 1.52
CA LYS A 60 7.94 14.08 1.20
C LYS A 60 8.21 13.15 2.37
N ILE A 61 8.42 13.70 3.57
CA ILE A 61 8.68 12.89 4.76
C ILE A 61 7.47 12.01 5.08
N ILE A 62 6.27 12.58 5.16
CA ILE A 62 5.06 11.85 5.56
C ILE A 62 4.69 10.82 4.49
N TYR A 63 4.65 11.24 3.22
CA TYR A 63 4.29 10.38 2.10
C TYR A 63 5.25 9.19 1.97
N SER A 64 6.57 9.43 1.99
CA SER A 64 7.55 8.35 1.87
C SER A 64 7.46 7.37 3.03
N HIS A 65 7.21 7.85 4.25
CA HIS A 65 7.08 6.98 5.42
C HIS A 65 5.84 6.08 5.32
N ILE A 66 4.71 6.62 4.89
CA ILE A 66 3.48 5.84 4.67
C ILE A 66 3.68 4.85 3.52
N PHE A 67 4.21 5.32 2.38
CA PHE A 67 4.49 4.48 1.21
C PHE A 67 5.38 3.29 1.58
N GLN A 68 6.49 3.53 2.29
CA GLN A 68 7.38 2.46 2.73
C GLN A 68 6.68 1.45 3.64
N LYS A 69 5.91 1.91 4.63
CA LYS A 69 5.17 1.02 5.53
C LYS A 69 4.16 0.14 4.80
N LEU A 70 3.40 0.72 3.87
CA LEU A 70 2.44 -0.02 3.07
C LEU A 70 3.14 -1.02 2.14
N SER A 71 4.21 -0.61 1.46
CA SER A 71 4.99 -1.49 0.58
C SER A 71 5.63 -2.67 1.33
N SER A 72 6.20 -2.44 2.52
CA SER A 72 6.71 -3.53 3.37
C SER A 72 5.60 -4.50 3.82
N LEU A 73 4.37 -3.99 3.98
CA LEU A 73 3.22 -4.84 4.30
C LEU A 73 2.80 -5.72 3.12
N SER A 74 2.88 -5.23 1.88
CA SER A 74 2.65 -6.08 0.70
C SER A 74 3.69 -7.19 0.55
N GLU A 75 4.97 -6.91 0.82
CA GLU A 75 6.02 -7.94 0.79
C GLU A 75 5.74 -9.05 1.81
N SER A 76 5.30 -8.67 3.01
CA SER A 76 4.90 -9.61 4.06
C SER A 76 3.68 -10.45 3.67
N LYS A 77 2.68 -9.84 3.01
CA LYS A 77 1.47 -10.53 2.52
C LYS A 77 1.79 -11.51 1.39
N SER A 78 2.68 -11.13 0.46
CA SER A 78 3.13 -11.99 -0.64
C SER A 78 3.92 -13.19 -0.13
N SER A 79 4.86 -12.97 0.81
CA SER A 79 5.65 -14.05 1.42
C SER A 79 4.75 -15.11 2.08
N PHE A 80 3.70 -14.68 2.78
CA PHE A 80 2.80 -15.61 3.47
C PHE A 80 1.94 -16.45 2.51
N LYS A 81 1.53 -15.87 1.37
CA LYS A 81 0.76 -16.57 0.34
C LYS A 81 1.63 -17.58 -0.41
N ASP A 82 2.85 -17.18 -0.78
CA ASP A 82 3.82 -18.06 -1.44
C ASP A 82 4.22 -19.23 -0.53
N ASP A 83 4.47 -18.97 0.77
CA ASP A 83 4.80 -20.01 1.74
C ASP A 83 3.65 -21.01 1.93
N SER A 84 2.40 -20.52 1.91
CA SER A 84 1.21 -21.39 1.96
C SER A 84 1.09 -22.25 0.70
N GLU A 85 1.23 -21.66 -0.50
CA GLU A 85 1.17 -22.40 -1.76
C GLU A 85 2.29 -23.46 -1.88
N ARG A 86 3.51 -23.15 -1.42
CA ARG A 86 4.62 -24.12 -1.31
C ARG A 86 4.32 -25.27 -0.35
N LEU A 87 3.74 -24.98 0.82
CA LEU A 87 3.44 -26.01 1.82
C LEU A 87 2.43 -27.04 1.29
N TYR A 88 1.47 -26.60 0.48
CA TYR A 88 0.48 -27.50 -0.13
C TYR A 88 0.98 -28.15 -1.42
N PHE A 89 1.91 -27.55 -2.15
CA PHE A 89 2.45 -28.11 -3.39
C PHE A 89 3.17 -29.46 -3.17
N ASP A 90 3.99 -29.57 -2.12
CA ASP A 90 4.68 -30.83 -1.80
C ASP A 90 3.71 -31.96 -1.45
N GLU A 91 2.68 -31.66 -0.65
CA GLU A 91 1.68 -32.66 -0.27
C GLU A 91 0.72 -33.00 -1.44
N ILE A 92 0.32 -32.03 -2.28
CA ILE A 92 -0.50 -32.30 -3.48
C ILE A 92 0.24 -33.19 -4.48
N ASN A 93 1.54 -32.98 -4.72
CA ASN A 93 2.33 -33.85 -5.61
C ASN A 93 2.44 -35.28 -5.08
N LYS A 94 2.51 -35.44 -3.76
CA LYS A 94 2.56 -36.73 -3.07
C LYS A 94 1.31 -37.59 -3.33
N TYR A 95 0.16 -36.95 -3.50
CA TYR A 95 -1.13 -37.62 -3.78
C TYR A 95 -1.56 -37.56 -5.25
N SER A 96 -0.95 -36.71 -6.08
CA SER A 96 -1.22 -36.61 -7.53
C SER A 96 -0.38 -37.59 -8.37
N SER A 97 0.62 -38.23 -7.76
CA SER A 97 1.44 -39.29 -8.35
C SER A 97 0.86 -40.68 -8.04
N ALA A 98 -0.42 -40.89 -8.37
CA ALA A 98 -1.10 -42.18 -8.25
C ALA A 98 -1.42 -42.76 -9.64
#